data_AF-A0A8I0J7M3-F1
#
_entry.id   AF-A0A8I0J7M3-F1
#
_cell.length_a   1.000
_cell.length_b   1.000
_cell.length_c   1.000
_cell.angle_alpha   90.00
_cell.angle_beta   90.00
_cell.angle_gamma   90.00
#
_symmetry.space_group_name_H-M   'P 1'
#
loop_
_entity.id
_entity.type
_entity.pdbx_description
1 polymer ?
#
loop_
_entity_poly.entity_id
_entity_poly.type
_entity_poly.pdbx_seq_one_letter_code
_entity_poly.pdbx_strand_id
1 'polypeptide(L)'
;MPFLRIALAVLLVFCASEAVAEKRVALVIGNSAYQHVAALPNPGNDAADMAAKLEGLGFEVVTGVDLDLSGVRRVLRDFVGRLDGADLALFYYAGHGLQVDGENYLAPVDAKLASHVDLDFEAVPMNLILSAMERSTRVNVVLLDACRDNPLAVNLARSMGTRSASVGRGLAKVGTGIGTLIAFATQPGNVALDGSGRNSPFTSALLRHLGQPGRDITRELIEVRRDVLSATGGKQVPWDNSSLTGEVVLKPADGGQPASVKEPATDQTAELAYWDTIKDGTDRDLFDAYLQQYPDGAFASLARAKIRIIERVSAPATEGVTEVPSGQAVAAVDPAAAAAGTDDRALTRSIQQQLNRLGCQAGSEDGLWGAGSRKALEAFARHSKLELATLEPSSDVLERLKAEKARICPLACARNQEAKDGRCVTIRREAKLPEPSATQGTAKTPAKSTGTRAISPPAELKKKSYAGCPDNADVAFRQMFSRGSGRGRTTITATHSCGRTFACHRAARGQPWDCGWR
;
A
#
# COMPACT_ATOMS: atom_id res chain seq x y z
N MET A 1 -54.75 38.35 40.29
CA MET A 1 -53.51 38.44 39.48
C MET A 1 -52.29 37.61 39.98
N PRO A 2 -52.29 36.82 41.08
CA PRO A 2 -51.11 36.01 41.43
C PRO A 2 -50.98 34.72 40.58
N PHE A 3 -52.11 34.13 40.18
CA PHE A 3 -52.15 32.92 39.36
C PHE A 3 -51.55 33.09 37.96
N LEU A 4 -51.66 34.29 37.36
CA LEU A 4 -51.08 34.57 36.05
C LEU A 4 -49.55 34.67 36.11
N ARG A 5 -48.99 35.18 37.22
CA ARG A 5 -47.54 35.26 37.43
C ARG A 5 -46.92 33.90 37.70
N ILE A 6 -47.63 33.02 38.42
CA ILE A 6 -47.20 31.64 38.67
C ILE A 6 -47.26 30.82 37.38
N ALA A 7 -48.32 30.96 36.58
CA ALA A 7 -48.44 30.29 35.29
C ALA A 7 -47.33 30.73 34.30
N LEU A 8 -47.00 32.02 34.26
CA LEU A 8 -45.94 32.54 33.39
C LEU A 8 -44.54 32.09 33.85
N ALA A 9 -44.30 31.96 35.16
CA ALA A 9 -43.05 31.44 35.70
C ALA A 9 -42.88 29.93 35.42
N VAL A 10 -43.95 29.14 35.54
CA VAL A 10 -43.93 27.71 35.20
C VAL A 10 -43.74 27.49 33.69
N LEU A 11 -44.32 28.37 32.85
CA LEU A 11 -44.12 28.33 31.40
C LEU A 11 -42.68 28.67 30.99
N LEU A 12 -42.04 29.64 31.66
CA LEU A 12 -40.63 30.01 31.44
C LEU A 12 -39.66 28.92 31.90
N VAL A 13 -39.99 28.17 32.96
CA VAL A 13 -39.18 27.03 33.42
C VAL A 13 -39.33 25.81 32.48
N PHE A 14 -40.49 25.62 31.84
CA PHE A 14 -40.69 24.56 30.83
C PHE A 14 -40.10 24.90 29.45
N CYS A 15 -39.82 26.17 29.15
CA CYS A 15 -39.09 26.58 27.94
C CYS A 15 -37.57 26.49 28.08
N ALA A 16 -37.05 26.24 29.29
CA ALA A 16 -35.65 25.98 29.54
C ALA A 16 -35.33 24.48 29.41
N SER A 17 -35.88 23.81 28.38
CA SER A 17 -35.31 22.54 27.93
C SER A 17 -33.85 22.83 27.61
N GLU A 18 -32.94 22.29 28.42
CA GLU A 18 -31.52 22.33 28.15
C GLU A 18 -31.33 21.90 26.69
N ALA A 19 -30.88 22.83 25.86
CA ALA A 19 -30.24 22.47 24.62
C ALA A 19 -28.98 21.71 25.03
N VAL A 20 -29.10 20.39 25.19
CA VAL A 20 -27.96 19.52 25.46
C VAL A 20 -27.05 19.70 24.26
N ALA A 21 -25.96 20.43 24.46
CA ALA A 21 -24.96 20.62 23.43
C ALA A 21 -24.40 19.24 23.08
N GLU A 22 -24.54 18.86 21.82
CA GLU A 22 -24.01 17.59 21.29
C GLU A 22 -22.54 17.45 21.69
N LYS A 23 -22.19 16.38 22.41
CA LYS A 23 -20.81 16.19 22.86
C LYS A 23 -20.00 15.57 21.73
N ARG A 24 -19.03 16.33 21.22
CA ARG A 24 -18.18 15.95 20.09
C ARG A 24 -16.73 15.83 20.54
N VAL A 25 -16.10 14.70 20.25
CA VAL A 25 -14.72 14.43 20.68
C VAL A 25 -13.89 14.02 19.48
N ALA A 26 -12.70 14.59 19.35
CA ALA A 26 -11.77 14.24 18.28
C ALA A 26 -10.41 13.80 18.80
N LEU A 27 -9.79 12.85 18.11
CA LEU A 27 -8.36 12.53 18.22
C LEU A 27 -7.68 12.89 16.90
N VAL A 28 -6.62 13.71 16.97
CA VAL A 28 -5.87 14.19 15.81
C VAL A 28 -4.41 13.86 16.01
N ILE A 29 -3.86 13.00 15.15
CA ILE A 29 -2.45 12.59 15.21
C ILE A 29 -1.73 12.94 13.91
N GLY A 30 -0.56 13.58 14.02
CA GLY A 30 0.33 13.89 12.90
C GLY A 30 1.75 13.42 13.15
N ASN A 31 2.21 12.40 12.43
CA ASN A 31 3.56 11.85 12.59
C ASN A 31 4.42 12.17 11.36
N SER A 32 5.42 13.02 11.57
CA SER A 32 6.38 13.55 10.61
C SER A 32 7.80 13.01 10.83
N ALA A 33 8.30 13.05 12.06
CA ALA A 33 9.72 12.89 12.41
C ALA A 33 10.13 11.42 12.67
N TYR A 34 9.94 10.54 11.68
CA TYR A 34 10.30 9.12 11.81
C TYR A 34 11.80 8.90 12.04
N GLN A 35 12.15 8.01 12.97
CA GLN A 35 13.53 7.71 13.36
C GLN A 35 14.22 6.71 12.43
N HIS A 36 13.44 5.88 11.73
CA HIS A 36 13.96 4.73 10.96
C HIS A 36 13.63 4.78 9.46
N VAL A 37 12.88 5.79 9.02
CA VAL A 37 12.54 6.06 7.63
C VAL A 37 12.58 7.57 7.36
N ALA A 38 12.45 7.97 6.10
CA ALA A 38 12.44 9.38 5.75
C ALA A 38 11.29 10.12 6.45
N ALA A 39 11.57 11.33 6.94
CA ALA A 39 10.57 12.18 7.55
C ALA A 39 9.54 12.68 6.53
N LEU A 40 8.31 12.90 6.99
CA LEU A 40 7.24 13.46 6.17
C LEU A 40 7.08 14.97 6.46
N PRO A 41 7.00 15.82 5.43
CA PRO A 41 7.07 17.27 5.62
C PRO A 41 5.77 17.92 6.12
N ASN A 42 4.61 17.32 5.85
CA ASN A 42 3.30 17.93 6.10
C ASN A 42 2.48 17.38 7.30
N PRO A 43 2.67 16.16 7.85
CA PRO A 43 1.75 15.64 8.88
C PRO A 43 1.62 16.51 10.14
N GLY A 44 2.71 17.13 10.59
CA GLY A 44 2.65 18.08 11.71
C GLY A 44 1.79 19.33 11.41
N ASN A 45 1.87 19.87 10.19
CA ASN A 45 1.01 20.98 9.76
C ASN A 45 -0.45 20.52 9.60
N ASP A 46 -0.63 19.36 8.99
CA ASP A 46 -1.92 18.74 8.73
C ASP A 46 -2.71 18.52 10.03
N ALA A 47 -2.06 17.95 11.04
CA ALA A 47 -2.65 17.76 12.37
C ALA A 47 -2.95 19.09 13.08
N ALA A 48 -2.05 20.06 13.04
CA ALA A 48 -2.26 21.36 13.70
C ALA A 48 -3.47 22.10 13.10
N ASP A 49 -3.56 22.18 11.77
CA ASP A 49 -4.65 22.90 11.10
C ASP A 49 -5.98 22.14 11.24
N MET A 50 -5.96 20.80 11.21
CA MET A 50 -7.15 19.98 11.43
C MET A 50 -7.68 20.10 12.86
N ALA A 51 -6.79 20.11 13.86
CA ALA A 51 -7.17 20.32 15.25
C ALA A 51 -7.89 21.67 15.43
N ALA A 52 -7.28 22.76 14.95
CA ALA A 52 -7.88 24.09 15.02
C ALA A 52 -9.24 24.17 14.30
N LYS A 53 -9.37 23.49 13.16
CA LYS A 53 -10.63 23.39 12.41
C LYS A 53 -11.72 22.68 13.23
N LEU A 54 -11.40 21.56 13.85
CA LEU A 54 -12.34 20.75 14.64
C LEU A 54 -12.73 21.44 15.95
N GLU A 55 -11.79 22.11 16.62
CA GLU A 55 -12.08 22.97 17.77
C GLU A 55 -13.09 24.07 17.38
N GLY A 56 -12.91 24.71 16.22
CA GLY A 56 -13.86 25.68 15.67
C GLY A 56 -15.24 25.10 15.29
N LEU A 57 -15.36 23.78 15.18
CA LEU A 57 -16.61 23.04 14.95
C LEU A 57 -17.21 22.48 16.26
N GLY A 58 -16.66 22.85 17.41
CA GLY A 58 -17.17 22.49 18.73
C GLY A 58 -16.69 21.13 19.23
N PHE A 59 -15.62 20.57 18.66
CA PHE A 59 -15.02 19.34 19.18
C PHE A 59 -14.12 19.60 20.39
N GLU A 60 -14.18 18.71 21.36
CA GLU A 60 -13.10 18.51 22.33
C GLU A 60 -11.98 17.70 21.66
N VAL A 61 -10.84 18.34 21.37
CA VAL A 61 -9.77 17.72 20.58
C VAL A 61 -8.60 17.26 21.45
N VAL A 62 -8.26 15.98 21.34
CA VAL A 62 -6.99 15.40 21.81
C VAL A 62 -6.02 15.39 20.64
N THR A 63 -4.87 16.05 20.78
CA THR A 63 -3.87 16.17 19.71
C THR A 63 -2.57 15.45 20.05
N GLY A 64 -1.86 14.99 19.03
CA GLY A 64 -0.55 14.35 19.16
C GLY A 64 0.31 14.55 17.93
N VAL A 65 1.52 15.08 18.10
CA VAL A 65 2.48 15.28 17.00
C VAL A 65 3.74 14.49 17.30
N ASP A 66 4.27 13.81 16.29
CA ASP A 66 5.50 13.01 16.35
C ASP A 66 5.54 12.04 17.54
N LEU A 67 4.45 11.29 17.69
CA LEU A 67 4.27 10.38 18.82
C LEU A 67 5.03 9.07 18.63
N ASP A 68 5.80 8.71 19.65
CA ASP A 68 6.30 7.34 19.83
C ASP A 68 5.15 6.38 20.19
N LEU A 69 5.38 5.06 20.15
CA LEU A 69 4.34 4.08 20.42
C LEU A 69 3.66 4.29 21.78
N SER A 70 4.48 4.61 22.80
CA SER A 70 3.98 4.92 24.14
C SER A 70 3.10 6.17 24.15
N GLY A 71 3.46 7.20 23.38
CA GLY A 71 2.71 8.42 23.15
C GLY A 71 1.38 8.18 22.48
N VAL A 72 1.35 7.41 21.39
CA VAL A 72 0.10 7.02 20.71
C VAL A 72 -0.84 6.31 21.69
N ARG A 73 -0.33 5.37 22.50
CA ARG A 73 -1.13 4.67 23.52
C ARG A 73 -1.65 5.61 24.61
N ARG A 74 -0.88 6.62 25.02
CA ARG A 74 -1.31 7.63 26.01
C ARG A 74 -2.44 8.49 25.46
N VAL A 75 -2.29 9.06 24.26
CA VAL A 75 -3.33 9.92 23.67
C VAL A 75 -4.57 9.14 23.30
N LEU A 76 -4.44 7.88 22.87
CA LEU A 76 -5.57 7.00 22.62
C LEU A 76 -6.35 6.72 23.92
N ARG A 77 -5.66 6.49 25.04
CA ARG A 77 -6.31 6.31 26.34
C ARG A 77 -7.05 7.58 26.78
N ASP A 78 -6.45 8.75 26.60
CA ASP A 78 -7.09 10.04 26.91
C ASP A 78 -8.34 10.25 26.05
N PHE A 79 -8.23 10.03 24.74
CA PHE A 79 -9.36 10.07 23.81
C PHE A 79 -10.49 9.15 24.24
N VAL A 80 -10.20 7.87 24.51
CA VAL A 80 -11.21 6.89 24.96
C VAL A 80 -11.86 7.31 26.27
N GLY A 81 -11.11 7.90 27.21
CA GLY A 81 -11.67 8.43 28.46
C GLY A 81 -12.65 9.59 28.24
N ARG A 82 -12.51 10.33 27.14
CA ARG A 82 -13.39 11.46 26.78
C ARG A 82 -14.60 11.03 25.96
N LEU A 83 -14.59 9.85 25.35
CA LEU A 83 -15.70 9.33 24.52
C LEU A 83 -16.98 9.02 25.31
N ASP A 84 -16.92 8.90 26.64
CA ASP A 84 -18.11 8.59 27.44
C ASP A 84 -19.19 9.69 27.28
N GLY A 85 -20.39 9.28 26.87
CA GLY A 85 -21.51 10.18 26.56
C GLY A 85 -21.30 11.08 25.33
N ALA A 86 -20.30 10.82 24.48
CA ALA A 86 -20.15 11.56 23.23
C ALA A 86 -21.17 11.08 22.17
N ASP A 87 -21.70 12.02 21.39
CA ASP A 87 -22.64 11.73 20.30
C ASP A 87 -21.89 11.42 19.01
N LEU A 88 -20.76 12.11 18.80
CA LEU A 88 -19.93 12.01 17.62
C LEU A 88 -18.45 11.94 18.01
N ALA A 89 -17.77 10.89 17.53
CA ALA A 89 -16.33 10.74 17.63
C ALA A 89 -15.67 10.93 16.27
N LEU A 90 -14.59 11.70 16.22
CA LEU A 90 -13.77 11.85 15.02
C LEU A 90 -12.33 11.43 15.28
N PHE A 91 -11.78 10.59 14.40
CA PHE A 91 -10.36 10.27 14.41
C PHE A 91 -9.71 10.74 13.12
N TYR A 92 -8.67 11.56 13.24
CA TYR A 92 -7.85 12.02 12.14
C TYR A 92 -6.41 11.55 12.33
N TYR A 93 -5.82 10.99 11.27
CA TYR A 93 -4.43 10.58 11.27
C TYR A 93 -3.71 11.00 9.98
N ALA A 94 -2.56 11.65 10.12
CA ALA A 94 -1.61 11.93 9.06
C ALA A 94 -0.25 11.27 9.36
N GLY A 95 0.28 10.50 8.41
CA GLY A 95 1.57 9.83 8.60
C GLY A 95 1.75 8.57 7.74
N HIS A 96 2.66 7.69 8.16
CA HIS A 96 2.81 6.37 7.58
C HIS A 96 1.75 5.43 8.15
N GLY A 97 1.08 4.72 7.24
CA GLY A 97 0.16 3.62 7.54
C GLY A 97 0.47 2.47 6.60
N LEU A 98 0.28 1.24 7.07
CA LEU A 98 0.59 0.03 6.31
C LEU A 98 -0.58 -0.96 6.36
N GLN A 99 -0.76 -1.68 5.26
CA GLN A 99 -1.65 -2.81 5.16
C GLN A 99 -0.85 -4.12 5.23
N VAL A 100 -1.23 -5.01 6.14
CA VAL A 100 -0.71 -6.38 6.21
C VAL A 100 -1.88 -7.33 6.41
N ASP A 101 -2.02 -8.31 5.53
CA ASP A 101 -3.07 -9.34 5.60
C ASP A 101 -4.51 -8.79 5.69
N GLY A 102 -4.75 -7.68 5.01
CA GLY A 102 -6.06 -7.02 5.01
C GLY A 102 -6.28 -6.06 6.18
N GLU A 103 -5.34 -6.00 7.13
CA GLU A 103 -5.44 -5.16 8.32
C GLU A 103 -4.60 -3.89 8.19
N ASN A 104 -5.14 -2.78 8.70
CA ASN A 104 -4.50 -1.47 8.66
C ASN A 104 -3.78 -1.17 9.99
N TYR A 105 -2.54 -0.73 9.89
CA TYR A 105 -1.74 -0.31 11.04
C TYR A 105 -1.22 1.11 10.86
N LEU A 106 -1.18 1.85 11.96
CA LEU A 106 -0.57 3.17 12.08
C LEU A 106 0.86 3.02 12.59
N ALA A 107 1.79 3.77 12.01
CA ALA A 107 3.19 3.76 12.42
C ALA A 107 3.50 4.95 13.35
N PRO A 108 3.87 4.70 14.62
CA PRO A 108 4.56 5.67 15.46
C PRO A 108 5.89 6.15 14.87
N VAL A 109 6.43 7.27 15.34
CA VAL A 109 7.70 7.82 14.81
C VAL A 109 8.92 6.95 15.11
N ASP A 110 8.87 6.15 16.17
CA ASP A 110 9.91 5.20 16.57
C ASP A 110 9.75 3.80 15.96
N ALA A 111 8.71 3.58 15.14
CA ALA A 111 8.37 2.26 14.60
C ALA A 111 9.54 1.64 13.80
N LYS A 112 9.98 0.46 14.25
CA LYS A 112 11.07 -0.30 13.59
C LYS A 112 10.57 -1.66 13.08
N LEU A 113 9.99 -1.66 11.88
CA LEU A 113 9.47 -2.88 11.26
C LEU A 113 10.57 -3.66 10.50
N ALA A 114 11.26 -4.55 11.20
CA ALA A 114 12.27 -5.45 10.62
C ALA A 114 11.71 -6.82 10.28
N SER A 115 10.58 -7.24 10.84
CA SER A 115 9.91 -8.54 10.64
C SER A 115 8.39 -8.42 10.84
N HIS A 116 7.64 -9.44 10.39
CA HIS A 116 6.19 -9.50 10.62
C HIS A 116 5.81 -9.45 12.10
N VAL A 117 6.63 -10.06 12.96
CA VAL A 117 6.39 -10.09 14.41
C VAL A 117 6.47 -8.66 15.00
N ASP A 118 7.28 -7.78 14.41
CA ASP A 118 7.44 -6.42 14.90
C ASP A 118 6.15 -5.59 14.73
N LEU A 119 5.25 -5.98 13.83
CA LEU A 119 3.96 -5.28 13.63
C LEU A 119 3.16 -5.15 14.93
N ASP A 120 3.07 -6.25 15.68
CA ASP A 120 2.28 -6.32 16.91
C ASP A 120 2.88 -5.48 18.05
N PHE A 121 4.19 -5.24 17.98
CA PHE A 121 4.95 -4.57 19.05
C PHE A 121 5.30 -3.12 18.73
N GLU A 122 5.42 -2.75 17.46
CA GLU A 122 5.95 -1.46 17.01
C GLU A 122 4.89 -0.60 16.28
N ALA A 123 3.73 -1.17 15.92
CA ALA A 123 2.65 -0.46 15.24
C ALA A 123 1.34 -0.51 16.03
N VAL A 124 0.38 0.34 15.65
CA VAL A 124 -0.94 0.39 16.28
C VAL A 124 -2.01 -0.07 15.29
N PRO A 125 -2.74 -1.18 15.56
CA PRO A 125 -3.80 -1.63 14.67
C PRO A 125 -4.96 -0.62 14.66
N MET A 126 -5.42 -0.24 13.48
CA MET A 126 -6.54 0.71 13.30
C MET A 126 -7.82 0.21 13.97
N ASN A 127 -8.07 -1.11 13.93
CA ASN A 127 -9.25 -1.71 14.53
C ASN A 127 -9.35 -1.48 16.04
N LEU A 128 -8.22 -1.26 16.73
CA LEU A 128 -8.24 -0.90 18.15
C LEU A 128 -8.94 0.44 18.38
N ILE A 129 -8.66 1.42 17.52
CA ILE A 129 -9.22 2.77 17.59
C ILE A 129 -10.69 2.74 17.16
N LEU A 130 -10.99 2.11 16.02
CA LEU A 130 -12.35 1.95 15.51
C LEU A 130 -13.27 1.26 16.53
N SER A 131 -12.83 0.12 17.08
CA SER A 131 -13.61 -0.62 18.07
C SER A 131 -13.84 0.19 19.34
N ALA A 132 -12.91 1.09 19.71
CA ALA A 132 -13.09 1.95 20.87
C ALA A 132 -14.13 3.05 20.61
N MET A 133 -14.13 3.64 19.41
CA MET A 133 -15.15 4.59 18.98
C MET A 133 -16.53 3.95 18.90
N GLU A 134 -16.67 2.83 18.17
CA GLU A 134 -17.94 2.14 17.94
C GLU A 134 -18.64 1.64 19.21
N ARG A 135 -17.89 1.39 20.29
CA ARG A 135 -18.47 1.00 21.59
C ARG A 135 -19.05 2.18 22.37
N SER A 136 -18.55 3.39 22.13
CA SER A 136 -18.84 4.57 22.95
C SER A 136 -19.73 5.59 22.26
N THR A 137 -19.72 5.65 20.93
CA THR A 137 -20.37 6.70 20.16
C THR A 137 -21.21 6.17 19.01
N ARG A 138 -22.33 6.86 18.72
CA ARG A 138 -23.28 6.47 17.66
C ARG A 138 -22.79 6.83 16.27
N VAL A 139 -22.09 7.96 16.17
CA VAL A 139 -21.53 8.45 14.91
C VAL A 139 -20.01 8.48 15.01
N ASN A 140 -19.35 7.78 14.10
CA ASN A 140 -17.90 7.65 14.07
C ASN A 140 -17.37 8.13 12.72
N VAL A 141 -16.51 9.13 12.72
CA VAL A 141 -15.86 9.64 11.50
C VAL A 141 -14.37 9.37 11.59
N VAL A 142 -13.79 8.69 10.61
CA VAL A 142 -12.36 8.41 10.55
C VAL A 142 -11.78 8.96 9.25
N LEU A 143 -10.76 9.80 9.36
CA LEU A 143 -10.12 10.49 8.25
C LEU A 143 -8.63 10.12 8.22
N LEU A 144 -8.21 9.40 7.19
CA LEU A 144 -6.87 8.81 7.10
C LEU A 144 -6.06 9.42 5.95
N ASP A 145 -5.13 10.29 6.30
CA ASP A 145 -4.11 10.87 5.43
C ASP A 145 -2.79 10.08 5.52
N ALA A 146 -2.92 8.77 5.31
CA ALA A 146 -1.83 7.83 5.44
C ALA A 146 -1.95 6.77 4.36
N CYS A 147 -1.01 6.75 3.42
CA CYS A 147 -0.85 5.76 2.35
C CYS A 147 0.36 6.16 1.51
N ARG A 148 1.35 6.87 2.07
CA ARG A 148 2.50 7.33 1.28
C ARG A 148 3.32 6.13 0.84
N ASP A 149 4.16 6.28 -0.18
CA ASP A 149 5.23 5.31 -0.44
C ASP A 149 5.81 4.95 0.93
N ASN A 150 5.61 3.71 1.36
CA ASN A 150 5.82 3.34 2.76
C ASN A 150 7.10 2.50 2.86
N PRO A 151 8.27 3.13 3.15
CA PRO A 151 9.50 2.41 3.35
C PRO A 151 9.42 1.34 4.44
N LEU A 152 8.56 1.52 5.47
CA LEU A 152 8.35 0.50 6.50
C LEU A 152 7.70 -0.76 5.89
N ALA A 153 6.71 -0.59 5.02
CA ALA A 153 6.09 -1.69 4.27
C ALA A 153 7.10 -2.40 3.36
N VAL A 154 8.02 -1.65 2.71
CA VAL A 154 9.09 -2.21 1.88
C VAL A 154 10.12 -2.98 2.73
N ASN A 155 10.53 -2.45 3.88
CA ASN A 155 11.44 -3.11 4.81
C ASN A 155 10.86 -4.44 5.31
N LEU A 156 9.59 -4.40 5.69
CA LEU A 156 8.82 -5.54 6.14
C LEU A 156 8.64 -6.60 5.04
N ALA A 157 8.26 -6.21 3.82
CA ALA A 157 8.13 -7.14 2.71
C ALA A 157 9.45 -7.86 2.37
N ARG A 158 10.61 -7.17 2.53
CA ARG A 158 11.93 -7.78 2.32
C ARG A 158 12.29 -8.84 3.36
N SER A 159 11.80 -8.71 4.60
CA SER A 159 12.12 -9.64 5.68
C SER A 159 11.19 -10.85 5.75
N MET A 160 9.95 -10.73 5.25
CA MET A 160 8.95 -11.79 5.32
C MET A 160 9.16 -12.93 4.31
N GLY A 161 9.93 -12.71 3.24
CA GLY A 161 10.13 -13.72 2.19
C GLY A 161 8.81 -14.16 1.52
N THR A 162 8.85 -15.20 0.68
CA THR A 162 7.69 -15.59 -0.15
C THR A 162 6.60 -16.40 0.57
N ARG A 163 6.40 -16.25 1.89
CA ARG A 163 5.40 -17.04 2.62
C ARG A 163 4.32 -16.20 3.31
N SER A 164 3.10 -16.46 2.85
CA SER A 164 1.80 -16.38 3.53
C SER A 164 1.22 -15.05 3.98
N ALA A 165 2.01 -13.98 4.11
CA ALA A 165 1.46 -12.68 4.48
C ALA A 165 1.77 -11.61 3.43
N SER A 166 0.73 -10.90 2.97
CA SER A 166 0.81 -9.92 1.90
C SER A 166 0.85 -8.51 2.47
N VAL A 167 1.94 -7.79 2.22
CA VAL A 167 2.04 -6.36 2.50
C VAL A 167 1.47 -5.60 1.32
N GLY A 168 0.35 -4.90 1.54
CA GLY A 168 -0.34 -4.10 0.53
C GLY A 168 0.36 -2.77 0.24
N ARG A 169 0.15 -2.22 -0.95
CA ARG A 169 0.41 -0.80 -1.21
C ARG A 169 -0.78 0.02 -0.69
N GLY A 170 -0.51 1.04 0.12
CA GLY A 170 -1.57 1.83 0.76
C GLY A 170 -2.30 1.08 1.88
N LEU A 171 -3.54 1.48 2.14
CA LEU A 171 -4.41 0.95 3.19
C LEU A 171 -5.48 0.02 2.59
N ALA A 172 -5.85 -0.99 3.38
CA ALA A 172 -6.97 -1.87 3.12
C ALA A 172 -8.31 -1.12 3.23
N LYS A 173 -9.33 -1.64 2.55
CA LYS A 173 -10.72 -1.35 2.91
C LYS A 173 -10.99 -1.94 4.29
N VAL A 174 -11.53 -1.12 5.21
CA VAL A 174 -11.98 -1.56 6.53
C VAL A 174 -13.50 -1.76 6.49
N GLY A 175 -13.99 -2.85 7.10
CA GLY A 175 -15.42 -3.03 7.34
C GLY A 175 -15.92 -2.02 8.36
N THR A 176 -17.06 -1.39 8.12
CA THR A 176 -17.63 -0.35 8.98
C THR A 176 -18.73 -0.93 9.87
N GLY A 177 -18.68 -0.66 11.17
CA GLY A 177 -19.84 -0.80 12.04
C GLY A 177 -20.95 0.18 11.65
N ILE A 178 -22.18 -0.10 12.09
CA ILE A 178 -23.33 0.80 11.88
C ILE A 178 -22.99 2.16 12.51
N GLY A 179 -23.19 3.25 11.77
CA GLY A 179 -22.89 4.61 12.24
C GLY A 179 -21.43 5.05 12.00
N THR A 180 -20.62 4.27 11.26
CA THR A 180 -19.22 4.61 10.97
C THR A 180 -19.01 5.07 9.53
N LEU A 181 -18.27 6.16 9.34
CA LEU A 181 -17.74 6.68 8.08
C LEU A 181 -16.21 6.68 8.15
N ILE A 182 -15.55 6.07 7.16
CA ILE A 182 -14.09 6.06 7.04
C ILE A 182 -13.72 6.64 5.67
N ALA A 183 -12.97 7.73 5.65
CA ALA A 183 -12.42 8.35 4.45
C ALA A 183 -10.90 8.23 4.42
N PHE A 184 -10.37 7.82 3.28
CA PHE A 184 -8.96 7.64 2.97
C PHE A 184 -8.51 8.70 1.97
N ALA A 185 -7.29 9.21 2.13
CA ALA A 185 -6.71 10.18 1.21
C ALA A 185 -6.58 9.66 -0.23
N THR A 186 -6.54 8.35 -0.44
CA THR A 186 -6.46 7.71 -1.76
C THR A 186 -7.20 6.38 -1.76
N GLN A 187 -7.50 5.87 -2.95
CA GLN A 187 -8.14 4.57 -3.16
C GLN A 187 -7.24 3.39 -2.75
N PRO A 188 -7.80 2.23 -2.34
CA PRO A 188 -7.01 1.06 -1.96
C PRO A 188 -5.97 0.66 -3.02
N GLY A 189 -4.82 0.17 -2.59
CA GLY A 189 -3.73 -0.22 -3.50
C GLY A 189 -2.91 0.95 -4.07
N ASN A 190 -3.31 2.20 -3.82
CA ASN A 190 -2.66 3.40 -4.35
C ASN A 190 -1.98 4.22 -3.25
N VAL A 191 -1.18 5.19 -3.66
CA VAL A 191 -0.36 6.03 -2.79
C VAL A 191 -0.94 7.44 -2.68
N ALA A 192 -0.96 7.99 -1.47
CA ALA A 192 -1.33 9.39 -1.24
C ALA A 192 -0.10 10.29 -1.49
N LEU A 193 -0.29 11.41 -2.16
CA LEU A 193 0.77 12.35 -2.51
C LEU A 193 1.02 13.36 -1.40
N ASP A 194 2.27 13.77 -1.25
CA ASP A 194 2.66 14.83 -0.30
C ASP A 194 2.13 16.21 -0.74
N GLY A 195 1.91 16.40 -2.04
CA GLY A 195 1.58 17.69 -2.64
C GLY A 195 2.78 18.63 -2.72
N SER A 196 2.53 19.88 -3.12
CA SER A 196 3.54 20.94 -3.23
C SER A 196 3.34 22.07 -2.21
N GLY A 197 2.29 21.99 -1.39
CA GLY A 197 1.91 23.00 -0.40
C GLY A 197 2.39 22.68 1.02
N ARG A 198 1.95 23.52 1.96
CA ARG A 198 2.18 23.32 3.41
C ARG A 198 1.50 22.04 3.94
N ASN A 199 0.30 21.77 3.46
CA ASN A 199 -0.53 20.64 3.83
C ASN A 199 -0.61 19.63 2.67
N SER A 200 -0.98 18.38 2.98
CA SER A 200 -1.26 17.40 1.93
C SER A 200 -2.44 17.86 1.04
N PRO A 201 -2.59 17.34 -0.19
CA PRO A 201 -3.76 17.63 -1.02
C PRO A 201 -5.09 17.25 -0.35
N PHE A 202 -5.12 16.14 0.38
CA PHE A 202 -6.32 15.66 1.06
C PHE A 202 -6.68 16.55 2.24
N THR A 203 -5.73 16.88 3.09
CA THR A 203 -5.94 17.75 4.25
C THR A 203 -6.27 19.17 3.81
N SER A 204 -5.60 19.70 2.80
CA SER A 204 -5.93 21.00 2.21
C SER A 204 -7.39 21.09 1.76
N ALA A 205 -7.89 20.02 1.13
CA ALA A 205 -9.27 19.94 0.67
C ALA A 205 -10.26 19.77 1.85
N LEU A 206 -9.94 18.93 2.83
CA LEU A 206 -10.75 18.78 4.05
C LEU A 206 -10.91 20.12 4.78
N LEU A 207 -9.84 20.89 4.97
CA LEU A 207 -9.90 22.18 5.67
C LEU A 207 -10.86 23.18 4.99
N ARG A 208 -10.95 23.13 3.66
CA ARG A 208 -11.88 23.98 2.87
C ARG A 208 -13.34 23.55 3.00
N HIS A 209 -13.61 22.25 3.04
CA HIS A 209 -14.97 21.72 2.87
C HIS A 209 -15.61 21.20 4.15
N LEU A 210 -14.82 20.80 5.15
CA LEU A 210 -15.35 20.21 6.37
C LEU A 210 -16.13 21.27 7.18
N GLY A 211 -17.34 20.94 7.62
CA GLY A 211 -18.18 21.82 8.43
C GLY A 211 -18.71 23.05 7.69
N GLN A 212 -19.09 22.88 6.43
CA GLN A 212 -19.94 23.86 5.74
C GLN A 212 -21.32 23.91 6.42
N PRO A 213 -21.86 25.12 6.70
CA PRO A 213 -23.16 25.26 7.37
C PRO A 213 -24.28 24.49 6.66
N GLY A 214 -25.00 23.67 7.40
CA GLY A 214 -26.15 22.89 6.93
C GLY A 214 -25.83 21.77 5.95
N ARG A 215 -24.55 21.42 5.75
CA ARG A 215 -24.15 20.40 4.79
C ARG A 215 -23.81 19.09 5.49
N ASP A 216 -24.29 18.00 4.92
CA ASP A 216 -23.93 16.65 5.32
C ASP A 216 -22.47 16.31 4.94
N ILE A 217 -21.77 15.59 5.82
CA ILE A 217 -20.36 15.23 5.65
C ILE A 217 -20.09 14.42 4.38
N THR A 218 -21.03 13.58 3.91
CA THR A 218 -20.82 12.81 2.68
C THR A 218 -20.77 13.73 1.47
N ARG A 219 -21.56 14.81 1.47
CA ARG A 219 -21.50 15.87 0.44
C ARG A 219 -20.21 16.67 0.53
N GLU A 220 -19.71 16.94 1.73
CA GLU A 220 -18.40 17.57 1.92
C GLU A 220 -17.27 16.70 1.35
N LEU A 221 -17.31 15.38 1.58
CA LEU A 221 -16.31 14.45 1.05
C LEU A 221 -16.33 14.32 -0.48
N ILE A 222 -17.47 14.55 -1.13
CA ILE A 222 -17.55 14.65 -2.61
C ILE A 222 -16.74 15.85 -3.10
N GLU A 223 -16.88 16.99 -2.44
CA GLU A 223 -16.12 18.20 -2.78
C GLU A 223 -14.62 18.00 -2.51
N VAL A 224 -14.27 17.36 -1.38
CA VAL A 224 -12.89 16.98 -1.07
C VAL A 224 -12.29 16.11 -2.18
N ARG A 225 -13.04 15.09 -2.66
CA ARG A 225 -12.59 14.23 -3.76
C ARG A 225 -12.36 15.04 -5.03
N ARG A 226 -13.28 15.95 -5.38
CA ARG A 226 -13.17 16.81 -6.57
C ARG A 226 -11.91 17.67 -6.52
N ASP A 227 -11.65 18.27 -5.36
CA ASP A 227 -10.49 19.13 -5.13
C ASP A 227 -9.16 18.36 -5.21
N VAL A 228 -9.09 17.17 -4.61
CA VAL A 228 -7.88 16.33 -4.67
C VAL A 228 -7.62 15.82 -6.09
N LEU A 229 -8.67 15.41 -6.81
CA LEU A 229 -8.54 15.01 -8.22
C LEU A 229 -7.97 16.15 -9.06
N SER A 230 -8.50 17.37 -8.88
CA SER A 230 -8.03 18.57 -9.57
C SER A 230 -6.58 18.88 -9.22
N ALA A 231 -6.25 18.96 -7.93
CA ALA A 231 -4.92 19.33 -7.43
C ALA A 231 -3.82 18.31 -7.80
N THR A 232 -4.18 17.04 -8.00
CA THR A 232 -3.23 15.96 -8.31
C THR A 232 -3.23 15.56 -9.78
N GLY A 233 -4.03 16.22 -10.63
CA GLY A 233 -4.19 15.86 -12.04
C GLY A 233 -4.75 14.44 -12.23
N GLY A 234 -5.58 13.98 -11.30
CA GLY A 234 -6.19 12.64 -11.30
C GLY A 234 -5.31 11.51 -10.76
N LYS A 235 -4.11 11.81 -10.23
CA LYS A 235 -3.18 10.80 -9.69
C LYS A 235 -3.59 10.26 -8.32
N GLN A 236 -4.40 11.01 -7.58
CA GLN A 236 -4.92 10.63 -6.27
C GLN A 236 -6.44 10.79 -6.26
N VAL A 237 -7.13 9.77 -5.74
CA VAL A 237 -8.59 9.73 -5.67
C VAL A 237 -9.00 9.38 -4.25
N PRO A 238 -9.46 10.33 -3.43
CA PRO A 238 -9.96 10.02 -2.09
C PRO A 238 -11.11 9.03 -2.14
N TRP A 239 -11.08 8.09 -1.20
CA TRP A 239 -11.98 6.95 -1.13
C TRP A 239 -12.67 6.91 0.22
N ASP A 240 -13.95 6.57 0.26
CA ASP A 240 -14.69 6.46 1.53
C ASP A 240 -15.54 5.19 1.59
N ASN A 241 -15.76 4.71 2.81
CA ASN A 241 -16.69 3.65 3.15
C ASN A 241 -17.61 4.16 4.26
N SER A 242 -18.92 4.08 4.05
CA SER A 242 -19.92 4.62 4.96
C SER A 242 -20.95 3.57 5.35
N SER A 243 -21.30 3.54 6.63
CA SER A 243 -22.47 2.86 7.17
C SER A 243 -23.27 3.79 8.07
N LEU A 244 -23.19 5.11 7.80
CA LEU A 244 -24.01 6.12 8.45
C LEU A 244 -25.49 5.83 8.18
N THR A 245 -26.33 5.95 9.20
CA THR A 245 -27.78 5.72 9.12
C THR A 245 -28.58 7.01 8.98
N GLY A 246 -27.92 8.15 8.94
CA GLY A 246 -28.52 9.48 8.84
C GLY A 246 -27.48 10.52 8.47
N GLU A 247 -27.95 11.74 8.21
CA GLU A 247 -27.09 12.86 7.89
C GLU A 247 -26.24 13.27 9.10
N VAL A 248 -24.98 13.61 8.85
CA VAL A 248 -24.03 14.11 9.84
C VAL A 248 -23.61 15.52 9.42
N VAL A 249 -24.19 16.51 10.07
CA VAL A 249 -23.93 17.93 9.80
C VAL A 249 -23.01 18.49 10.89
N LEU A 250 -21.76 18.76 10.53
CA LEU A 250 -20.75 19.25 11.48
C LEU A 250 -20.95 20.72 11.86
N LYS A 251 -21.63 21.51 11.04
CA LYS A 251 -22.01 22.88 11.39
C LYS A 251 -23.47 23.13 10.99
N PRO A 252 -24.38 23.42 11.92
CA PRO A 252 -25.76 23.79 11.58
C PRO A 252 -25.83 25.02 10.67
N ALA A 253 -26.90 25.18 9.89
CA ALA A 253 -27.14 26.38 9.11
C ALA A 253 -27.46 27.57 10.04
N ASP A 254 -26.91 28.76 9.75
CA ASP A 254 -27.16 29.95 10.56
C ASP A 254 -28.62 30.44 10.39
N GLY A 255 -29.42 30.38 11.46
CA GLY A 255 -30.57 31.29 11.67
C GLY A 255 -31.85 31.09 10.85
N GLY A 256 -32.22 29.87 10.47
CA GLY A 256 -33.55 29.58 9.92
C GLY A 256 -34.20 28.41 10.65
N GLN A 257 -35.48 28.57 11.02
CA GLN A 257 -36.47 27.54 11.35
C GLN A 257 -36.02 26.11 10.94
N PRO A 258 -36.18 25.05 11.76
CA PRO A 258 -35.90 23.69 11.31
C PRO A 258 -36.55 23.53 9.94
N ALA A 259 -35.73 23.36 8.91
CA ALA A 259 -36.20 23.27 7.56
C ALA A 259 -37.15 22.08 7.56
N SER A 260 -38.46 22.39 7.48
CA SER A 260 -39.48 21.43 7.13
C SER A 260 -38.93 20.71 5.91
N VAL A 261 -38.56 19.44 6.09
CA VAL A 261 -38.16 18.54 5.02
C VAL A 261 -39.27 18.58 3.98
N LYS A 262 -39.09 19.39 2.95
CA LYS A 262 -39.71 19.15 1.65
C LYS A 262 -38.67 18.31 0.92
N GLU A 263 -38.98 17.02 0.79
CA GLU A 263 -38.28 16.07 -0.05
C GLU A 263 -37.87 16.70 -1.40
N PRO A 264 -36.64 16.37 -1.84
CA PRO A 264 -36.43 15.11 -2.56
C PRO A 264 -35.29 14.29 -1.94
N ALA A 265 -35.51 13.72 -0.74
CA ALA A 265 -34.55 12.78 -0.13
C ALA A 265 -34.52 11.43 -0.88
N THR A 266 -35.62 11.06 -1.55
CA THR A 266 -35.76 9.80 -2.28
C THR A 266 -34.91 9.75 -3.54
N ASP A 267 -34.82 10.85 -4.29
CA ASP A 267 -34.05 10.88 -5.55
C ASP A 267 -32.54 10.95 -5.30
N GLN A 268 -32.11 11.71 -4.29
CA GLN A 268 -30.69 11.82 -3.92
C GLN A 268 -30.13 10.59 -3.21
N THR A 269 -30.92 9.92 -2.36
CA THR A 269 -30.52 8.65 -1.74
C THR A 269 -30.47 7.53 -2.78
N ALA A 270 -31.42 7.53 -3.73
CA ALA A 270 -31.39 6.61 -4.88
C ALA A 270 -30.18 6.88 -5.79
N GLU A 271 -29.86 8.15 -6.06
CA GLU A 271 -28.68 8.53 -6.82
C GLU A 271 -27.37 8.09 -6.13
N LEU A 272 -27.27 8.29 -4.81
CA LEU A 272 -26.14 7.83 -3.99
C LEU A 272 -25.99 6.31 -4.05
N ALA A 273 -27.09 5.57 -3.85
CA ALA A 273 -27.08 4.12 -3.92
C ALA A 273 -26.70 3.63 -5.33
N TYR A 274 -27.22 4.26 -6.38
CA TYR A 274 -26.84 3.97 -7.77
C TYR A 274 -25.35 4.23 -7.97
N TRP A 275 -24.87 5.41 -7.58
CA TRP A 275 -23.48 5.80 -7.70
C TRP A 275 -22.54 4.81 -6.99
N ASP A 276 -22.91 4.36 -5.78
CA ASP A 276 -22.16 3.36 -5.03
C ASP A 276 -22.01 2.02 -5.75
N THR A 277 -22.99 1.64 -6.58
CA THR A 277 -22.88 0.41 -7.39
C THR A 277 -21.92 0.53 -8.57
N ILE A 278 -21.76 1.74 -9.13
CA ILE A 278 -20.99 1.95 -10.36
C ILE A 278 -19.63 2.61 -10.14
N LYS A 279 -19.38 3.25 -8.99
CA LYS A 279 -18.18 4.09 -8.75
C LYS A 279 -16.85 3.35 -8.94
N ASP A 280 -16.86 2.04 -8.71
CA ASP A 280 -15.72 1.13 -8.87
C ASP A 280 -15.63 0.47 -10.26
N GLY A 281 -16.64 0.68 -11.11
CA GLY A 281 -16.70 0.10 -12.44
C GLY A 281 -15.68 0.70 -13.41
N THR A 282 -15.32 -0.10 -14.42
CA THR A 282 -14.53 0.33 -15.60
C THR A 282 -15.35 0.31 -16.89
N ASP A 283 -16.65 0.01 -16.78
CA ASP A 283 -17.58 -0.02 -17.90
C ASP A 283 -18.15 1.38 -18.15
N ARG A 284 -17.91 1.91 -19.35
CA ARG A 284 -18.38 3.23 -19.79
C ARG A 284 -19.91 3.29 -19.77
N ASP A 285 -20.58 2.20 -20.10
CA ASP A 285 -22.04 2.16 -20.27
C ASP A 285 -22.77 2.34 -18.94
N LEU A 286 -22.17 1.89 -17.83
CA LEU A 286 -22.69 2.13 -16.48
C LEU A 286 -22.69 3.63 -16.10
N PHE A 287 -21.64 4.35 -16.51
CA PHE A 287 -21.55 5.80 -16.27
C PHE A 287 -22.42 6.61 -17.22
N ASP A 288 -22.57 6.16 -18.48
CA ASP A 288 -23.50 6.75 -19.44
C ASP A 288 -24.96 6.55 -18.99
N ALA A 289 -25.31 5.36 -18.49
CA ALA A 289 -26.64 5.07 -17.93
C ALA A 289 -26.93 5.95 -16.70
N TYR A 290 -25.93 6.13 -15.82
CA TYR A 290 -26.04 7.06 -14.71
C TYR A 290 -26.26 8.50 -15.19
N LEU A 291 -25.55 8.96 -16.23
CA LEU A 291 -25.72 10.31 -16.79
C LEU A 291 -27.06 10.50 -17.52
N GLN A 292 -27.64 9.43 -18.07
CA GLN A 292 -28.99 9.48 -18.64
C GLN A 292 -30.05 9.60 -17.56
N GLN A 293 -29.89 8.86 -16.46
CA GLN A 293 -30.82 8.87 -15.34
C GLN A 293 -30.68 10.14 -14.48
N TYR A 294 -29.46 10.66 -14.32
CA TYR A 294 -29.12 11.81 -13.49
C TYR A 294 -28.26 12.83 -14.27
N PRO A 295 -28.80 13.49 -15.30
CA PRO A 295 -28.02 14.38 -16.19
C PRO A 295 -27.40 15.59 -15.47
N ASP A 296 -28.13 16.11 -14.48
CA ASP A 296 -27.70 17.18 -13.56
C ASP A 296 -27.40 16.65 -12.15
N GLY A 297 -27.16 15.33 -12.03
CA GLY A 297 -26.90 14.65 -10.76
C GLY A 297 -25.63 15.14 -10.05
N ALA A 298 -25.58 14.94 -8.74
CA ALA A 298 -24.45 15.29 -7.89
C ALA A 298 -23.13 14.65 -8.35
N PHE A 299 -23.17 13.47 -8.99
CA PHE A 299 -22.01 12.78 -9.55
C PHE A 299 -21.88 12.90 -11.07
N ALA A 300 -22.69 13.71 -11.76
CA ALA A 300 -22.62 13.85 -13.21
C ALA A 300 -21.23 14.31 -13.69
N SER A 301 -20.60 15.24 -12.97
CA SER A 301 -19.23 15.66 -13.25
C SER A 301 -18.21 14.51 -13.08
N LEU A 302 -18.43 13.63 -12.11
CA LEU A 302 -17.56 12.49 -11.79
C LEU A 302 -17.74 11.33 -12.77
N ALA A 303 -18.97 11.02 -13.15
CA ALA A 303 -19.28 10.06 -14.21
C ALA A 303 -18.64 10.47 -15.55
N ARG A 304 -18.76 11.75 -15.94
CA ARG A 304 -18.08 12.29 -17.14
C ARG A 304 -16.56 12.19 -17.02
N ALA A 305 -15.99 12.37 -15.83
CA ALA A 305 -14.55 12.21 -15.61
C ALA A 305 -14.10 10.75 -15.71
N LYS A 306 -14.88 9.80 -15.17
CA LYS A 306 -14.65 8.36 -15.30
C LYS A 306 -14.73 7.92 -16.75
N ILE A 307 -15.74 8.38 -17.49
CA ILE A 307 -15.84 8.13 -18.94
C ILE A 307 -14.59 8.62 -19.67
N ARG A 308 -14.10 9.84 -19.39
CA ARG A 308 -12.84 10.32 -20.00
C ARG A 308 -11.63 9.47 -19.64
N ILE A 309 -11.56 8.92 -18.42
CA ILE A 309 -10.48 8.03 -18.00
C ILE A 309 -10.58 6.71 -18.77
N ILE A 310 -11.78 6.12 -18.84
CA ILE A 310 -12.05 4.88 -19.60
C ILE A 310 -11.75 5.11 -21.08
N GLU A 311 -12.22 6.20 -21.67
CA GLU A 311 -11.95 6.57 -23.07
C GLU A 311 -10.46 6.80 -23.31
N ARG A 312 -9.70 7.39 -22.38
CA ARG A 312 -8.24 7.51 -22.53
C ARG A 312 -7.52 6.17 -22.47
N VAL A 313 -8.07 5.20 -21.74
CA VAL A 313 -7.58 3.82 -21.68
C VAL A 313 -8.03 3.02 -22.93
N SER A 314 -9.18 3.36 -23.52
CA SER A 314 -9.79 2.69 -24.66
C SER A 314 -9.55 3.39 -26.02
N ALA A 315 -8.97 4.58 -26.05
CA ALA A 315 -8.78 5.36 -27.27
C ALA A 315 -7.63 4.76 -28.08
N PRO A 316 -7.88 4.33 -29.33
CA PRO A 316 -6.81 4.06 -30.27
C PRO A 316 -6.12 5.37 -30.65
N ALA A 317 -4.80 5.34 -30.81
CA ALA A 317 -4.07 6.43 -31.47
C ALA A 317 -4.52 6.50 -32.94
N THR A 318 -5.30 7.50 -33.31
CA THR A 318 -5.70 7.74 -34.71
C THR A 318 -5.03 9.00 -35.25
N GLU A 319 -4.01 8.79 -36.09
CA GLU A 319 -3.73 9.66 -37.24
C GLU A 319 -4.88 9.50 -38.26
N GLY A 320 -5.31 10.60 -38.88
CA GLY A 320 -6.49 10.63 -39.75
C GLY A 320 -6.28 9.98 -41.13
N VAL A 321 -7.41 9.75 -41.83
CA VAL A 321 -7.66 9.95 -43.29
C VAL A 321 -9.06 9.36 -43.67
N THR A 322 -9.93 10.24 -44.18
CA THR A 322 -11.09 10.12 -45.12
C THR A 322 -12.02 8.88 -45.22
N GLU A 323 -13.32 9.11 -44.93
CA GLU A 323 -14.60 8.80 -45.65
C GLU A 323 -14.66 7.65 -46.71
N VAL A 324 -15.59 6.68 -46.70
CA VAL A 324 -17.04 6.67 -47.12
C VAL A 324 -17.68 5.26 -46.80
N PRO A 325 -19.03 5.10 -46.68
CA PRO A 325 -19.71 4.11 -45.83
C PRO A 325 -20.53 3.01 -46.56
N SER A 326 -21.03 2.01 -45.81
CA SER A 326 -22.38 1.39 -45.92
C SER A 326 -22.42 -0.04 -45.33
N GLY A 327 -23.51 -0.37 -44.61
CA GLY A 327 -24.07 -1.74 -44.71
C GLY A 327 -24.47 -2.50 -43.43
N GLN A 328 -25.66 -2.17 -42.91
CA GLN A 328 -26.71 -3.08 -42.40
C GLN A 328 -26.60 -3.87 -41.06
N ALA A 329 -27.72 -3.77 -40.34
CA ALA A 329 -28.22 -4.46 -39.13
C ALA A 329 -28.45 -5.98 -39.35
N VAL A 330 -28.76 -6.86 -38.38
CA VAL A 330 -29.71 -6.86 -37.24
C VAL A 330 -29.47 -8.09 -36.33
N ALA A 331 -29.77 -7.93 -35.03
CA ALA A 331 -30.47 -8.84 -34.09
C ALA A 331 -30.01 -10.29 -33.82
N ALA A 332 -29.83 -10.62 -32.53
CA ALA A 332 -30.68 -11.58 -31.80
C ALA A 332 -30.41 -11.52 -30.27
N VAL A 333 -31.50 -11.56 -29.49
CA VAL A 333 -31.54 -11.68 -28.02
C VAL A 333 -31.76 -13.17 -27.68
N ASP A 334 -31.00 -13.72 -26.72
CA ASP A 334 -31.56 -14.53 -25.63
C ASP A 334 -30.50 -14.87 -24.55
N PRO A 335 -30.93 -15.21 -23.31
CA PRO A 335 -30.26 -14.83 -22.08
C PRO A 335 -29.36 -15.93 -21.53
N ALA A 336 -28.20 -15.52 -21.01
CA ALA A 336 -27.44 -16.35 -20.07
C ALA A 336 -26.67 -15.44 -19.09
N ALA A 337 -27.42 -14.81 -18.19
CA ALA A 337 -26.88 -14.36 -16.91
C ALA A 337 -26.50 -15.61 -16.08
N ALA A 338 -25.30 -16.15 -16.31
CA ALA A 338 -24.51 -16.97 -15.38
C ALA A 338 -23.22 -17.50 -16.05
N ALA A 339 -22.38 -16.65 -16.66
CA ALA A 339 -21.04 -17.07 -17.13
C ALA A 339 -20.02 -15.93 -17.33
N ALA A 340 -19.99 -14.89 -16.48
CA ALA A 340 -18.94 -13.86 -16.56
C ALA A 340 -17.64 -14.33 -15.85
N GLY A 341 -17.10 -15.50 -16.23
CA GLY A 341 -15.94 -16.11 -15.55
C GLY A 341 -15.01 -16.97 -16.41
N THR A 342 -15.24 -17.06 -17.72
CA THR A 342 -14.44 -17.93 -18.60
C THR A 342 -13.61 -17.18 -19.63
N ASP A 343 -14.06 -16.04 -20.13
CA ASP A 343 -13.37 -15.35 -21.24
C ASP A 343 -12.11 -14.60 -20.78
N ASP A 344 -12.18 -13.88 -19.65
CA ASP A 344 -10.99 -13.23 -19.05
C ASP A 344 -9.93 -14.24 -18.60
N ARG A 345 -10.35 -15.39 -18.07
CA ARG A 345 -9.42 -16.48 -17.70
C ARG A 345 -8.82 -17.15 -18.92
N ALA A 346 -9.60 -17.34 -19.99
CA ALA A 346 -9.11 -17.91 -21.24
C ALA A 346 -8.12 -16.98 -21.94
N LEU A 347 -8.39 -15.67 -21.95
CA LEU A 347 -7.49 -14.64 -22.44
C LEU A 347 -6.19 -14.62 -21.63
N THR A 348 -6.30 -14.58 -20.30
CA THR A 348 -5.15 -14.59 -19.38
C THR A 348 -4.27 -15.82 -19.59
N ARG A 349 -4.89 -17.01 -19.69
CA ARG A 349 -4.19 -18.26 -19.98
C ARG A 349 -3.48 -18.23 -21.33
N SER A 350 -4.14 -17.70 -22.35
CA SER A 350 -3.57 -17.58 -23.70
C SER A 350 -2.34 -16.66 -23.70
N ILE A 351 -2.38 -15.57 -22.93
CA ILE A 351 -1.24 -14.64 -22.79
C ILE A 351 -0.09 -15.31 -22.04
N GLN A 352 -0.38 -16.01 -20.93
CA GLN A 352 0.62 -16.78 -20.18
C GLN A 352 1.31 -17.83 -21.07
N GLN A 353 0.54 -18.53 -21.90
CA GLN A 353 1.04 -19.47 -22.90
C GLN A 353 2.00 -18.83 -23.90
N GLN A 354 1.62 -17.69 -24.48
CA GLN A 354 2.49 -17.03 -25.45
C GLN A 354 3.75 -16.45 -24.81
N LEU A 355 3.66 -15.88 -23.61
CA LEU A 355 4.83 -15.39 -22.86
C LEU A 355 5.81 -16.52 -22.52
N ASN A 356 5.30 -17.70 -22.15
CA ASN A 356 6.12 -18.89 -21.92
C ASN A 356 6.77 -19.38 -23.22
N ARG A 357 6.03 -19.42 -24.33
CA ARG A 357 6.55 -19.76 -25.67
C ARG A 357 7.71 -18.86 -26.08
N LEU A 358 7.60 -17.56 -25.78
CA LEU A 358 8.63 -16.55 -26.09
C LEU A 358 9.79 -16.53 -25.09
N GLY A 359 9.76 -17.40 -24.09
CA GLY A 359 10.84 -17.61 -23.12
C GLY A 359 10.83 -16.64 -21.94
N CYS A 360 9.76 -15.89 -21.73
CA CYS A 360 9.66 -14.82 -20.72
C CYS A 360 9.22 -15.30 -19.33
N GLN A 361 8.97 -16.60 -19.17
CA GLN A 361 8.71 -17.28 -17.88
C GLN A 361 7.54 -16.68 -17.08
N ALA A 362 6.33 -16.72 -17.65
CA ALA A 362 5.10 -16.24 -17.00
C ALA A 362 4.62 -17.12 -15.83
N GLY A 363 5.22 -18.31 -15.65
CA GLY A 363 4.82 -19.27 -14.63
C GLY A 363 3.74 -20.23 -15.14
N SER A 364 2.86 -20.65 -14.24
CA SER A 364 1.75 -21.56 -14.55
C SER A 364 0.71 -20.88 -15.47
N GLU A 365 0.19 -21.63 -16.45
CA GLU A 365 -0.85 -21.18 -17.39
C GLU A 365 -2.26 -21.40 -16.80
N ASP A 366 -2.46 -20.90 -15.59
CA ASP A 366 -3.67 -21.14 -14.79
C ASP A 366 -4.82 -20.17 -15.12
N GLY A 367 -4.53 -19.09 -15.84
CA GLY A 367 -5.48 -18.01 -16.12
C GLY A 367 -5.65 -17.03 -14.96
N LEU A 368 -4.73 -17.01 -13.99
CA LEU A 368 -4.68 -16.02 -12.91
C LEU A 368 -3.56 -15.01 -13.17
N TRP A 369 -3.92 -13.73 -13.33
CA TRP A 369 -2.94 -12.70 -13.64
C TRP A 369 -2.22 -12.18 -12.39
N GLY A 370 -1.08 -12.81 -12.09
CA GLY A 370 -0.25 -12.51 -10.92
C GLY A 370 1.08 -11.82 -11.25
N ALA A 371 1.89 -11.58 -10.23
CA ALA A 371 3.19 -10.93 -10.36
C ALA A 371 4.16 -11.63 -11.33
N GLY A 372 4.09 -12.97 -11.45
CA GLY A 372 4.89 -13.73 -12.40
C GLY A 372 4.54 -13.41 -13.85
N SER A 373 3.25 -13.35 -14.17
CA SER A 373 2.76 -13.04 -15.51
C SER A 373 3.01 -11.57 -15.88
N ARG A 374 2.84 -10.64 -14.93
CA ARG A 374 3.20 -9.22 -15.11
C ARG A 374 4.69 -9.03 -15.40
N LYS A 375 5.56 -9.71 -14.63
CA LYS A 375 7.02 -9.66 -14.82
C LYS A 375 7.45 -10.27 -16.15
N ALA A 376 6.79 -11.33 -16.59
CA ALA A 376 7.04 -11.93 -17.90
C ALA A 376 6.62 -11.01 -19.04
N LEU A 377 5.47 -10.34 -18.91
CA LEU A 377 5.01 -9.34 -19.88
C LEU A 377 5.94 -8.12 -19.92
N GLU A 378 6.43 -7.66 -18.76
CA GLU A 378 7.42 -6.59 -18.68
C GLU A 378 8.78 -6.99 -19.29
N ALA A 379 9.21 -8.25 -19.10
CA ALA A 379 10.42 -8.78 -19.73
C ALA A 379 10.25 -8.83 -21.26
N PHE A 380 9.10 -9.32 -21.74
CA PHE A 380 8.75 -9.29 -23.16
C PHE A 380 8.79 -7.86 -23.71
N ALA A 381 8.11 -6.92 -23.05
CA ALA A 381 8.06 -5.52 -23.47
C ALA A 381 9.46 -4.91 -23.58
N ARG A 382 10.32 -5.11 -22.58
CA ARG A 382 11.70 -4.63 -22.61
C ARG A 382 12.52 -5.23 -23.75
N HIS A 383 12.40 -6.52 -24.01
CA HIS A 383 13.20 -7.22 -25.02
C HIS A 383 12.69 -7.02 -26.45
N SER A 384 11.38 -6.84 -26.62
CA SER A 384 10.75 -6.42 -27.88
C SER A 384 10.78 -4.90 -28.10
N LYS A 385 11.36 -4.12 -27.17
CA LYS A 385 11.40 -2.65 -27.19
C LYS A 385 10.01 -2.02 -27.36
N LEU A 386 9.02 -2.62 -26.72
CA LEU A 386 7.63 -2.20 -26.75
C LEU A 386 7.31 -1.42 -25.47
N GLU A 387 6.73 -0.24 -25.60
CA GLU A 387 6.17 0.48 -24.46
C GLU A 387 4.72 0.02 -24.23
N LEU A 388 4.49 -0.61 -23.09
CA LEU A 388 3.15 -1.02 -22.66
C LEU A 388 2.60 0.01 -21.69
N ALA A 389 1.40 0.50 -21.96
CA ALA A 389 0.68 1.44 -21.08
C ALA A 389 0.30 0.79 -19.73
N THR A 390 0.05 -0.52 -19.74
CA THR A 390 -0.25 -1.32 -18.55
C THR A 390 0.38 -2.70 -18.67
N LEU A 391 0.64 -3.34 -17.52
CA LEU A 391 1.10 -4.75 -17.47
C LEU A 391 -0.07 -5.70 -17.22
N GLU A 392 -1.26 -5.35 -17.68
CA GLU A 392 -2.49 -6.12 -17.50
C GLU A 392 -2.82 -6.95 -18.77
N PRO A 393 -3.54 -8.07 -18.65
CA PRO A 393 -3.81 -8.95 -19.77
C PRO A 393 -4.85 -8.29 -20.68
N SER A 394 -4.56 -8.24 -21.99
CA SER A 394 -5.48 -7.70 -22.99
C SER A 394 -5.36 -8.48 -24.31
N SER A 395 -6.41 -8.41 -25.14
CA SER A 395 -6.41 -8.98 -26.49
C SER A 395 -5.25 -8.45 -27.33
N ASP A 396 -4.91 -7.17 -27.19
CA ASP A 396 -3.84 -6.54 -27.95
C ASP A 396 -2.47 -7.08 -27.57
N VAL A 397 -2.25 -7.32 -26.27
CA VAL A 397 -1.05 -7.99 -25.79
C VAL A 397 -0.97 -9.41 -26.36
N LEU A 398 -2.08 -10.14 -26.37
CA LEU A 398 -2.11 -11.50 -26.93
C LEU A 398 -1.76 -11.53 -28.43
N GLU A 399 -2.34 -10.65 -29.23
CA GLU A 399 -2.07 -10.61 -30.67
C GLU A 399 -0.62 -10.21 -30.98
N ARG A 400 -0.05 -9.27 -30.21
CA ARG A 400 1.38 -8.92 -30.30
C ARG A 400 2.28 -10.08 -29.94
N LEU A 401 1.94 -10.84 -28.89
CA LEU A 401 2.69 -12.02 -28.51
C LEU A 401 2.58 -13.15 -29.55
N LYS A 402 1.44 -13.28 -30.24
CA LYS A 402 1.26 -14.24 -31.33
C LYS A 402 2.05 -13.85 -32.58
N ALA A 403 2.19 -12.57 -32.87
CA ALA A 403 2.93 -12.07 -34.04
C ALA A 403 4.43 -12.44 -33.98
N GLU A 404 4.97 -12.66 -32.78
CA GLU A 404 6.38 -12.98 -32.57
C GLU A 404 6.71 -14.44 -32.89
N LYS A 405 7.57 -14.64 -33.89
CA LYS A 405 7.91 -15.98 -34.42
C LYS A 405 9.10 -16.63 -33.75
N ALA A 406 9.89 -15.87 -32.99
CA ALA A 406 11.13 -16.32 -32.35
C ALA A 406 11.11 -16.04 -30.85
N ARG A 407 12.00 -16.70 -30.11
CA ARG A 407 12.19 -16.45 -28.68
C ARG A 407 12.72 -15.02 -28.47
N ILE A 408 12.04 -14.26 -27.61
CA ILE A 408 12.39 -12.86 -27.32
C ILE A 408 13.18 -12.73 -26.02
N CYS A 409 12.75 -13.45 -24.98
CA CYS A 409 13.39 -13.33 -23.67
C CYS A 409 14.62 -14.25 -23.55
N PRO A 410 15.76 -13.73 -23.05
CA PRO A 410 17.01 -14.46 -22.93
C PRO A 410 16.89 -15.63 -21.94
N LEU A 411 17.73 -16.65 -22.12
CA LEU A 411 17.83 -17.78 -21.19
C LEU A 411 18.33 -17.31 -19.82
N ALA A 412 17.48 -17.45 -18.80
CA ALA A 412 17.89 -17.26 -17.41
C ALA A 412 18.71 -18.47 -16.94
N CYS A 413 20.04 -18.34 -16.95
CA CYS A 413 20.97 -19.38 -16.49
C CYS A 413 21.25 -19.28 -14.98
N ALA A 414 21.57 -20.40 -14.33
CA ALA A 414 21.88 -20.44 -12.91
C ALA A 414 23.17 -19.65 -12.57
N ARG A 415 23.40 -19.32 -11.29
CA ARG A 415 24.65 -18.66 -10.87
C ARG A 415 25.87 -19.49 -11.33
N ASN A 416 26.83 -18.83 -11.98
CA ASN A 416 28.03 -19.41 -12.62
C ASN A 416 27.80 -20.08 -13.99
N GLN A 417 26.66 -19.82 -14.63
CA GLN A 417 26.41 -20.18 -16.02
C GLN A 417 26.07 -18.94 -16.85
N GLU A 418 26.44 -18.96 -18.12
CA GLU A 418 26.14 -17.92 -19.10
C GLU A 418 25.43 -18.56 -20.30
N ALA A 419 24.51 -17.84 -20.93
CA ALA A 419 23.82 -18.32 -22.12
C ALA A 419 24.74 -18.21 -23.35
N LYS A 420 25.15 -19.33 -23.93
CA LYS A 420 25.82 -19.41 -25.24
C LYS A 420 25.04 -20.33 -26.17
N ASP A 421 24.79 -19.87 -27.40
CA ASP A 421 24.12 -20.65 -28.47
C ASP A 421 22.82 -21.35 -28.03
N GLY A 422 22.00 -20.65 -27.23
CA GLY A 422 20.72 -21.18 -26.76
C GLY A 422 20.83 -22.21 -25.62
N ARG A 423 22.00 -22.37 -24.99
CA ARG A 423 22.20 -23.25 -23.83
C ARG A 423 22.96 -22.55 -22.70
N CYS A 424 22.65 -22.93 -21.47
CA CYS A 424 23.39 -22.45 -20.30
C CYS A 424 24.69 -23.24 -20.16
N VAL A 425 25.83 -22.57 -20.36
CA VAL A 425 27.17 -23.15 -20.22
C VAL A 425 27.85 -22.61 -18.96
N THR A 426 28.63 -23.44 -18.27
CA THR A 426 29.36 -22.99 -17.06
C THR A 426 30.46 -21.99 -17.42
N ILE A 427 30.54 -20.89 -16.69
CA ILE A 427 31.61 -19.87 -16.85
C ILE A 427 32.93 -20.49 -16.37
N ARG A 428 33.72 -21.05 -17.30
CA ARG A 428 35.12 -21.44 -17.02
C ARG A 428 35.98 -20.18 -17.17
N ARG A 429 36.48 -19.63 -16.06
CA ARG A 429 37.59 -18.68 -16.11
C ARG A 429 38.85 -19.46 -16.50
N GLU A 430 39.25 -19.37 -17.76
CA GLU A 430 40.61 -19.78 -18.14
C GLU A 430 41.58 -18.85 -17.43
N ALA A 431 42.35 -19.41 -16.49
CA ALA A 431 43.52 -18.73 -15.97
C ALA A 431 44.50 -18.60 -17.13
N LYS A 432 44.62 -17.39 -17.68
CA LYS A 432 45.67 -17.06 -18.64
C LYS A 432 47.01 -17.16 -17.89
N LEU A 433 47.68 -18.30 -18.01
CA LEU A 433 49.06 -18.45 -17.59
C LEU A 433 49.88 -17.39 -18.33
N PRO A 434 50.71 -16.59 -17.64
CA PRO A 434 51.64 -15.70 -18.33
C PRO A 434 52.63 -16.55 -19.13
N GLU A 435 52.89 -16.13 -20.36
CA GLU A 435 53.87 -16.78 -21.24
C GLU A 435 55.27 -16.77 -20.62
N PRO A 436 56.07 -17.83 -20.81
CA PRO A 436 57.44 -17.88 -20.33
C PRO A 436 58.29 -16.94 -21.19
N SER A 437 58.54 -15.74 -20.67
CA SER A 437 59.49 -14.82 -21.29
C SER A 437 60.91 -15.34 -21.11
N ALA A 438 61.64 -15.34 -22.23
CA ALA A 438 63.00 -15.80 -22.35
C ALA A 438 63.96 -15.07 -21.42
N THR A 439 64.82 -15.81 -20.72
CA THR A 439 66.16 -15.34 -20.38
C THR A 439 67.10 -16.54 -20.31
N GLN A 440 68.00 -16.60 -21.29
CA GLN A 440 69.24 -17.35 -21.22
C GLN A 440 70.13 -16.75 -20.13
N GLY A 441 70.86 -17.58 -19.39
CA GLY A 441 71.85 -17.05 -18.45
C GLY A 441 72.49 -18.07 -17.52
N THR A 442 73.30 -18.96 -18.10
CA THR A 442 74.56 -19.52 -17.55
C THR A 442 74.61 -20.12 -16.14
N ALA A 443 75.06 -21.37 -16.11
CA ALA A 443 75.47 -22.18 -14.99
C ALA A 443 76.27 -21.48 -13.87
N LYS A 444 75.95 -21.83 -12.63
CA LYS A 444 76.91 -22.23 -11.57
C LYS A 444 76.15 -22.73 -10.34
N THR A 445 76.25 -24.01 -10.05
CA THR A 445 75.99 -24.57 -8.71
C THR A 445 77.19 -24.21 -7.83
N PRO A 446 76.97 -23.73 -6.59
CA PRO A 446 77.45 -24.57 -5.48
C PRO A 446 76.60 -24.52 -4.19
N ALA A 447 76.72 -25.64 -3.46
CA ALA A 447 76.67 -25.82 -2.01
C ALA A 447 75.35 -25.66 -1.23
N LYS A 448 74.93 -26.78 -0.63
CA LYS A 448 74.03 -26.87 0.52
C LYS A 448 74.55 -25.99 1.67
N SER A 449 73.73 -25.03 2.08
CA SER A 449 73.86 -24.32 3.35
C SER A 449 72.58 -24.56 4.15
N THR A 450 72.69 -25.43 5.16
CA THR A 450 71.75 -25.57 6.26
C THR A 450 71.83 -24.30 7.11
N GLY A 451 70.93 -23.35 6.86
CA GLY A 451 70.81 -22.12 7.62
C GLY A 451 69.35 -21.87 7.97
N THR A 452 69.02 -22.11 9.24
CA THR A 452 67.75 -21.78 9.88
C THR A 452 67.48 -20.28 9.70
N ARG A 453 66.70 -19.89 8.68
CA ARG A 453 66.15 -18.53 8.58
C ARG A 453 64.73 -18.54 9.10
N ALA A 454 64.59 -18.05 10.32
CA ALA A 454 63.32 -17.56 10.85
C ALA A 454 62.75 -16.54 9.85
N ILE A 455 61.59 -16.87 9.28
CA ILE A 455 60.80 -15.95 8.47
C ILE A 455 60.01 -15.10 9.45
N SER A 456 60.47 -13.87 9.69
CA SER A 456 59.61 -12.84 10.27
C SER A 456 58.49 -12.50 9.28
N PRO A 457 57.22 -12.42 9.72
CA PRO A 457 56.11 -12.09 8.83
C PRO A 457 56.20 -10.64 8.32
N PRO A 458 55.72 -10.34 7.10
CA PRO A 458 55.54 -8.97 6.65
C PRO A 458 54.54 -8.23 7.55
N ALA A 459 54.82 -6.96 7.81
CA ALA A 459 54.00 -6.07 8.61
C ALA A 459 52.58 -5.89 8.01
N GLU A 460 51.61 -5.85 8.93
CA GLU A 460 50.24 -5.36 8.78
C GLU A 460 49.29 -6.08 7.81
N LEU A 461 48.95 -7.33 8.13
CA LEU A 461 47.55 -7.74 8.02
C LEU A 461 46.82 -7.19 9.24
N LYS A 462 45.88 -6.25 9.05
CA LYS A 462 44.92 -5.83 10.07
C LYS A 462 44.36 -7.09 10.76
N LYS A 463 44.78 -7.37 11.99
CA LYS A 463 44.15 -8.36 12.85
C LYS A 463 42.70 -7.90 13.01
N LYS A 464 41.77 -8.48 12.23
CA LYS A 464 40.35 -8.43 12.59
C LYS A 464 40.29 -9.08 13.97
N SER A 465 40.17 -8.25 15.00
CA SER A 465 39.98 -8.72 16.37
C SER A 465 38.65 -9.44 16.38
N TYR A 466 38.71 -10.76 16.36
CA TYR A 466 37.56 -11.64 16.52
C TYR A 466 37.24 -11.84 18.01
N ALA A 467 37.43 -10.80 18.81
CA ALA A 467 37.10 -10.78 20.23
C ALA A 467 35.60 -11.09 20.38
N GLY A 468 35.27 -12.19 21.06
CA GLY A 468 33.91 -12.69 21.21
C GLY A 468 33.51 -13.80 20.23
N CYS A 469 34.41 -14.28 19.36
CA CYS A 469 34.16 -15.54 18.67
C CYS A 469 34.32 -16.74 19.63
N PRO A 470 33.46 -17.76 19.50
CA PRO A 470 33.68 -19.03 20.18
C PRO A 470 35.05 -19.64 19.82
N ASP A 471 35.64 -20.38 20.76
CA ASP A 471 36.98 -20.96 20.61
C ASP A 471 37.06 -21.93 19.43
N ASN A 472 35.97 -22.63 19.10
CA ASN A 472 35.88 -23.52 17.95
C ASN A 472 34.61 -23.27 17.11
N ALA A 473 34.69 -23.68 15.84
CA ALA A 473 33.62 -23.50 14.87
C ALA A 473 32.40 -24.39 15.16
N ASP A 474 32.55 -25.48 15.90
CA ASP A 474 31.43 -26.35 16.30
C ASP A 474 30.49 -25.69 17.31
N VAL A 475 31.03 -24.85 18.21
CA VAL A 475 30.23 -24.04 19.13
C VAL A 475 29.50 -22.94 18.35
N ALA A 476 30.18 -22.26 17.44
CA ALA A 476 29.56 -21.27 16.56
C ALA A 476 28.45 -21.89 15.69
N PHE A 477 28.66 -23.10 15.19
CA PHE A 477 27.63 -23.86 14.48
C PHE A 477 26.44 -24.15 15.41
N ARG A 478 26.65 -24.71 16.59
CA ARG A 478 25.56 -25.02 17.54
C ARG A 478 24.77 -23.80 18.01
N GLN A 479 25.41 -22.63 18.13
CA GLN A 479 24.74 -21.37 18.48
C GLN A 479 23.84 -20.85 17.35
N MET A 480 24.25 -21.05 16.09
CA MET A 480 23.48 -20.61 14.92
C MET A 480 22.45 -21.63 14.42
N PHE A 481 22.68 -22.92 14.69
CA PHE A 481 21.99 -24.02 14.05
C PHE A 481 21.47 -25.00 15.11
N SER A 482 20.14 -25.06 15.29
CA SER A 482 19.49 -26.01 16.20
C SER A 482 19.65 -27.47 15.73
N ARG A 483 19.48 -28.43 16.66
CA ARG A 483 19.49 -29.87 16.35
C ARG A 483 18.47 -30.17 15.24
N GLY A 484 18.97 -30.61 14.08
CA GLY A 484 18.14 -30.97 12.91
C GLY A 484 18.14 -29.95 11.76
N SER A 485 18.81 -28.81 11.91
CA SER A 485 19.03 -27.88 10.80
C SER A 485 19.95 -28.50 9.73
N GLY A 486 19.61 -28.30 8.45
CA GLY A 486 20.33 -28.90 7.33
C GLY A 486 19.86 -30.30 6.89
N ARG A 487 18.57 -30.64 7.00
CA ARG A 487 18.03 -31.86 6.35
C ARG A 487 18.42 -31.86 4.87
N GLY A 488 19.17 -32.90 4.46
CA GLY A 488 19.60 -33.12 3.08
C GLY A 488 20.97 -32.53 2.69
N ARG A 489 21.63 -31.70 3.50
CA ARG A 489 22.94 -31.10 3.16
C ARG A 489 24.11 -31.85 3.82
N THR A 490 25.23 -32.01 3.11
CA THR A 490 26.49 -32.57 3.65
C THR A 490 27.56 -31.50 3.90
N THR A 491 27.33 -30.27 3.44
CA THR A 491 28.20 -29.10 3.68
C THR A 491 27.36 -27.88 4.04
N ILE A 492 27.83 -27.09 5.00
CA ILE A 492 27.25 -25.79 5.39
C ILE A 492 28.39 -24.77 5.50
N THR A 493 28.16 -23.52 5.09
CA THR A 493 29.08 -22.41 5.31
C THR A 493 28.28 -21.21 5.77
N ALA A 494 28.69 -20.58 6.86
CA ALA A 494 27.99 -19.46 7.48
C ALA A 494 28.98 -18.52 8.18
N THR A 495 28.58 -17.26 8.35
CA THR A 495 29.35 -16.25 9.10
C THR A 495 28.70 -16.05 10.46
N HIS A 496 29.47 -16.30 11.53
CA HIS A 496 29.05 -16.09 12.91
C HIS A 496 28.90 -14.60 13.20
N SER A 497 28.07 -14.23 14.18
CA SER A 497 27.84 -12.85 14.60
C SER A 497 29.12 -12.10 15.01
N CYS A 498 30.15 -12.84 15.44
CA CYS A 498 31.48 -12.32 15.72
C CYS A 498 32.33 -11.98 14.46
N GLY A 499 31.78 -12.17 13.26
CA GLY A 499 32.41 -11.82 11.98
C GLY A 499 33.37 -12.87 11.38
N ARG A 500 33.56 -14.04 12.02
CA ARG A 500 34.30 -15.17 11.43
C ARG A 500 33.38 -16.07 10.62
N THR A 501 33.87 -16.54 9.48
CA THR A 501 33.18 -17.53 8.65
C THR A 501 33.67 -18.92 9.02
N PHE A 502 32.76 -19.89 9.13
CA PHE A 502 33.10 -21.30 9.29
C PHE A 502 32.44 -22.14 8.21
N ALA A 503 33.03 -23.31 7.95
CA ALA A 503 32.44 -24.34 7.11
C ALA A 503 32.36 -25.65 7.88
N CYS A 504 31.19 -26.28 7.83
CA CYS A 504 30.94 -27.57 8.43
C CYS A 504 30.68 -28.61 7.35
N HIS A 505 31.15 -29.83 7.58
CA HIS A 505 30.96 -30.97 6.71
C HIS A 505 30.54 -32.20 7.51
N ARG A 506 29.84 -33.13 6.85
CA ARG A 506 29.51 -34.44 7.43
C ARG A 506 29.51 -35.51 6.35
N ALA A 507 29.91 -36.72 6.68
CA ALA A 507 30.02 -37.82 5.73
C ALA A 507 28.67 -38.25 5.15
N ALA A 508 27.60 -38.25 5.95
CA ALA A 508 26.26 -38.65 5.52
C ALA A 508 25.16 -38.00 6.37
N ARG A 509 23.89 -38.13 5.96
CA ARG A 509 22.75 -37.64 6.75
C ARG A 509 22.72 -38.34 8.11
N GLY A 510 22.56 -37.57 9.19
CA GLY A 510 22.51 -38.09 10.56
C GLY A 510 23.88 -38.25 11.23
N GLN A 511 24.98 -38.10 10.49
CA GLN A 511 26.33 -38.04 11.07
C GLN A 511 26.60 -36.65 11.69
N PRO A 512 27.46 -36.57 12.72
CA PRO A 512 27.86 -35.32 13.33
C PRO A 512 28.52 -34.39 12.30
N TRP A 513 28.36 -33.10 12.52
CA TRP A 513 29.03 -32.06 11.74
C TRP A 513 30.44 -31.85 12.29
N ASP A 514 31.41 -31.75 11.39
CA ASP A 514 32.78 -31.35 11.65
C ASP A 514 33.00 -29.95 11.08
N CYS A 515 33.28 -28.98 11.94
CA CYS A 515 33.34 -27.56 11.60
C CYS A 515 34.74 -26.97 11.72
N GLY A 516 35.18 -26.25 10.68
CA GLY A 516 36.43 -25.48 10.67
C GLY A 516 36.20 -24.00 10.38
N TRP A 517 36.95 -23.12 11.04
CA TRP A 517 37.02 -21.70 10.68
C TRP A 517 37.67 -21.54 9.30
N ARG A 518 37.18 -20.59 8.49
CA ARG A 518 37.73 -20.21 7.19
C ARG A 518 38.54 -18.93 7.23
#